data_AF-M5RT40-F1
#
_entry.id   AF-M5RT40-F1
#
_cell.length_a   1.000
_cell.length_b   1.000
_cell.length_c   1.000
_cell.angle_alpha   90.00
_cell.angle_beta   90.00
_cell.angle_gamma   90.00
#
_symmetry.space_group_name_H-M   'P 1'
#
loop_
_entity.id
_entity.type
_entity.pdbx_description
1 polymer ?
#
loop_
_entity_poly.entity_id
_entity_poly.type
_entity_poly.pdbx_seq_one_letter_code
_entity_poly.pdbx_strand_id
1 'polypeptide(L)' 'MRELIPGERIRLADKFDDTGLVADMTKTITLRPVSCGTAIEILHEGLPAAIPAERCYLGWQESLLQLANLVEADIPGGV' A
#
# COMPACT_ATOMS: atom_id res chain seq x y z
N MET A 1 1.76 14.80 6.46
CA MET A 1 0.69 14.52 7.44
C MET A 1 0.52 13.01 7.51
N ARG A 2 0.91 12.39 8.63
CA ARG A 2 0.89 10.91 8.82
C ARG A 2 -0.28 10.56 9.74
N GLU A 3 -1.03 9.53 9.40
CA GLU A 3 -2.17 9.04 10.18
C GLU A 3 -2.11 7.51 10.27
N LEU A 4 -2.30 6.97 11.46
CA LEU A 4 -2.28 5.54 11.72
C LEU A 4 -3.43 5.20 12.67
N ILE A 5 -4.42 4.48 12.16
CA ILE A 5 -5.52 3.91 12.92
C ILE A 5 -5.38 2.39 12.82
N PRO A 6 -5.03 1.70 13.92
CA PRO A 6 -4.81 0.25 13.92
C PRO A 6 -5.99 -0.51 13.31
N GLY A 7 -5.70 -1.42 12.38
CA GLY A 7 -6.72 -2.26 11.74
C GLY A 7 -7.66 -1.56 10.76
N GLU A 8 -7.56 -0.23 10.58
CA GLU A 8 -8.51 0.54 9.79
C GLU A 8 -7.86 1.42 8.72
N ARG A 9 -6.85 2.23 9.08
CA ARG A 9 -6.30 3.23 8.14
C ARG A 9 -4.84 3.53 8.36
N ILE A 10 -4.09 3.60 7.26
CA ILE A 10 -2.70 4.04 7.23
C ILE A 10 -2.58 5.12 6.15
N ARG A 11 -2.19 6.34 6.54
CA ARG A 11 -1.89 7.45 5.62
C ARG A 11 -0.46 7.92 5.81
N LEU A 12 0.32 7.85 4.73
CA LEU A 12 1.76 8.13 4.75
C LEU A 12 2.10 9.08 3.61
N ALA A 13 3.00 10.03 3.87
CA ALA A 13 3.67 10.76 2.80
C ALA A 13 4.73 9.84 2.18
N ASP A 14 4.83 9.86 0.86
CA ASP A 14 5.79 9.08 0.10
C ASP A 14 6.71 10.01 -0.71
N LYS A 15 7.92 9.55 -1.00
CA LYS A 15 8.91 10.28 -1.78
C LYS A 15 9.71 9.29 -2.62
N PHE A 16 9.97 9.64 -3.87
CA PHE A 16 10.95 8.90 -4.65
C PHE A 16 12.37 9.19 -4.15
N ASP A 17 13.22 8.17 -4.16
CA ASP A 17 14.63 8.30 -3.78
C ASP A 17 15.43 9.12 -4.81
N ASP A 18 14.95 9.20 -6.05
CA ASP A 18 15.54 10.04 -7.08
C ASP A 18 15.24 11.52 -6.80
N THR A 19 16.31 12.28 -6.55
CA THR A 19 16.29 13.73 -6.29
C THR A 19 15.58 14.55 -7.38
N GLY A 20 15.44 14.02 -8.59
CA GLY A 20 14.72 14.67 -9.70
C GLY A 20 13.20 14.52 -9.68
N LEU A 21 12.64 13.66 -8.81
CA LEU A 21 11.21 13.32 -8.77
C LEU A 21 10.57 13.71 -7.45
N VAL A 22 10.80 14.96 -7.03
CA VAL A 22 10.15 15.51 -5.83
C VAL A 22 8.68 15.76 -6.14
N ALA A 23 7.82 14.84 -5.70
CA ALA A 23 6.38 15.04 -5.65
C ALA A 23 5.88 14.78 -4.24
N ASP A 24 4.90 15.59 -3.80
CA ASP A 24 4.21 15.38 -2.53
C ASP A 24 3.21 14.23 -2.68
N MET A 25 3.75 13.00 -2.70
CA MET A 25 2.95 11.81 -2.83
C MET A 25 2.34 11.43 -1.50
N THR A 26 1.13 10.88 -1.55
CA THR A 26 0.45 10.32 -0.38
C THR A 26 -0.10 8.95 -0.71
N LYS A 27 0.16 7.99 0.17
CA LYS A 27 -0.45 6.66 0.15
C LYS A 27 -1.46 6.57 1.27
N THR A 28 -2.70 6.23 0.93
CA THR A 28 -3.77 5.94 1.88
C THR A 28 -4.20 4.49 1.71
N ILE A 29 -3.99 3.68 2.74
CA ILE A 29 -4.40 2.28 2.81
C ILE A 29 -5.57 2.20 3.79
N THR A 30 -6.68 1.64 3.33
CA THR A 30 -7.89 1.43 4.12
C THR A 30 -8.15 -0.06 4.24
N LEU A 31 -8.39 -0.51 5.47
CA LEU A 31 -8.67 -1.89 5.82
C LEU A 31 -10.08 -1.96 6.39
N ARG A 32 -10.86 -2.96 5.95
CA ARG A 32 -12.20 -3.21 6.48
C ARG A 32 -12.40 -4.69 6.75
N PRO A 33 -12.96 -5.08 7.91
CA PRO A 33 -13.31 -6.47 8.16
C PRO A 33 -14.42 -6.92 7.20
N VAL A 34 -14.29 -8.13 6.67
CA VAL A 34 -15.30 -8.81 5.85
C VAL A 34 -15.43 -10.26 6.32
N SER A 35 -16.49 -10.96 5.89
CA SER A 35 -16.80 -12.31 6.40
C SER A 35 -15.70 -13.35 6.17
N CYS A 36 -14.83 -13.15 5.19
CA CYS A 36 -13.75 -14.05 4.82
C CYS A 36 -12.35 -13.50 5.13
N GLY A 37 -12.23 -12.38 5.86
CA GLY A 37 -10.93 -11.78 6.16
C GLY A 37 -10.99 -10.25 6.18
N THR A 38 -10.09 -9.61 5.46
CA THR A 38 -9.97 -8.14 5.42
C THR A 38 -9.96 -7.64 3.98
N ALA A 39 -10.86 -6.71 3.65
CA ALA A 39 -10.80 -5.97 2.41
C ALA A 39 -9.74 -4.86 2.52
N ILE A 40 -8.92 -4.70 1.48
CA ILE A 40 -7.89 -3.68 1.37
C ILE A 40 -8.16 -2.75 0.18
N GLU A 41 -8.10 -1.44 0.43
CA GLU A 41 -8.19 -0.40 -0.60
C GLU A 41 -6.97 0.51 -0.49
N ILE A 42 -6.31 0.80 -1.61
CA ILE A 42 -5.10 1.62 -1.65
C ILE A 42 -5.29 2.75 -2.65
N LEU A 43 -5.12 3.98 -2.18
CA LEU A 43 -5.10 5.19 -2.99
C LEU A 43 -3.68 5.78 -2.93
N HIS A 44 -3.04 5.89 -4.08
CA HIS A 44 -1.72 6.51 -4.22
C HIS A 44 -1.85 7.78 -5.07
N GLU A 45 -1.71 8.94 -4.43
CA GLU A 45 -1.95 10.25 -5.02
C GLU A 45 -0.67 11.06 -5.14
N GLY A 46 -0.68 12.05 -6.02
CA GLY A 46 0.45 12.97 -6.20
C GLY A 46 1.61 12.37 -7.00
N LEU A 47 1.37 11.29 -7.77
CA LEU A 47 2.39 10.71 -8.65
C LEU A 47 2.94 11.79 -9.62
N PRO A 48 4.26 11.93 -9.78
CA PRO A 48 4.85 12.83 -10.76
C PRO A 48 4.41 12.46 -12.17
N ALA A 49 4.14 13.46 -13.02
CA ALA A 49 3.74 13.22 -14.42
C ALA A 49 4.77 12.42 -15.24
N ALA A 50 6.04 12.41 -14.81
CA ALA A 50 7.12 11.61 -15.42
C ALA A 50 7.01 10.10 -15.15
N ILE A 51 6.19 9.68 -14.17
CA ILE A 51 5.99 8.29 -13.80
C ILE A 51 4.63 7.82 -14.32
N PRO A 52 4.59 6.90 -15.31
CA PRO A 52 3.38 6.25 -15.75
C PRO A 52 2.74 5.47 -14.60
N ALA A 53 1.43 5.66 -14.41
CA ALA A 53 0.67 5.01 -13.36
C ALA A 53 0.72 3.48 -13.49
N GLU A 54 0.87 2.95 -14.70
CA GLU A 54 1.00 1.53 -15.02
C GLU A 54 2.18 0.87 -14.30
N ARG A 55 3.31 1.59 -14.16
CA ARG A 55 4.47 1.09 -13.40
C ARG A 55 4.16 1.00 -11.91
N CYS A 56 3.41 1.97 -11.38
CA CYS A 56 2.97 1.93 -10.00
C CYS A 56 1.96 0.81 -9.75
N TYR A 57 1.05 0.55 -10.70
CA TYR A 57 0.12 -0.58 -10.62
C TYR A 57 0.86 -1.91 -10.58
N LEU A 58 1.85 -2.12 -11.47
CA LEU A 58 2.64 -3.35 -11.49
C LEU A 58 3.35 -3.59 -10.13
N GLY A 59 4.04 -2.57 -9.60
CA GLY A 59 4.72 -2.69 -8.32
C GLY A 59 3.76 -2.97 -7.15
N TRP A 60 2.56 -2.37 -7.16
CA TRP A 60 1.53 -2.65 -6.17
C TRP A 60 0.96 -4.07 -6.30
N GLN A 61 0.74 -4.57 -7.51
CA GLN A 61 0.26 -5.94 -7.73
C GLN A 61 1.25 -6.98 -7.18
N GLU A 62 2.54 -6.83 -7.48
CA GLU A 62 3.60 -7.70 -6.95
C GLU A 62 3.66 -7.65 -5.42
N SER A 63 3.58 -6.44 -4.84
CA SER A 63 3.60 -6.23 -3.40
C SER A 63 2.38 -6.84 -2.70
N LEU A 64 1.19 -6.69 -3.28
CA LEU A 64 -0.05 -7.24 -2.74
C LEU A 64 -0.07 -8.78 -2.80
N LEU A 65 0.51 -9.37 -3.85
CA LEU A 65 0.67 -10.82 -3.93
C LEU A 65 1.62 -11.35 -2.85
N GLN A 66 2.74 -10.66 -2.61
CA GLN A 66 3.66 -11.01 -1.53
C GLN A 66 3.01 -10.84 -0.15
N LEU A 67 2.23 -9.77 0.04
CA LEU A 67 1.49 -9.54 1.27
C LEU A 67 0.50 -10.67 1.54
N ALA A 68 -0.30 -11.06 0.55
CA ALA A 68 -1.24 -12.18 0.68
C ALA A 68 -0.50 -13.47 1.09
N ASN A 69 0.59 -13.81 0.40
CA ASN A 69 1.42 -14.97 0.76
C ASN A 69 1.97 -14.90 2.19
N LEU A 70 2.28 -13.71 2.70
CA LEU A 70 2.81 -13.54 4.05
C LEU A 70 1.74 -13.66 5.13
N VAL A 71 0.57 -13.04 4.93
CA VAL A 71 -0.46 -12.90 5.97
C VAL A 71 -1.50 -14.01 5.95
N GLU A 72 -1.68 -14.69 4.82
CA GLU A 72 -2.62 -15.81 4.67
C GLU A 72 -1.94 -17.18 4.76
N ALA A 73 -0.61 -17.24 4.74
CA ALA A 73 0.09 -18.51 4.92
C ALA A 73 -0.27 -19.13 6.28
N ASP A 74 -0.75 -20.38 6.22
CA ASP A 74 -0.91 -21.23 7.40
C ASP A 74 0.48 -21.70 7.83
N ILE A 75 1.18 -20.88 8.63
CA ILE A 75 2.51 -21.17 9.14
C ILE A 75 2.35 -22.04 10.40
N PRO A 76 2.82 -23.30 10.40
CA PRO A 76 2.77 -24.14 11.60
C PRO A 76 3.57 -23.46 12.73
N GLY A 77 2.86 -22.97 13.75
CA GLY A 77 3.44 -22.24 14.89
C GLY A 77 3.38 -20.71 14.80
N GLY A 78 2.69 -20.14 13.82
CA GLY A 78 2.30 -18.72 13.82
C GLY A 78 1.08 -18.50 14.72
N VAL A 79 1.35 -18.01 15.94
CA VAL A 79 0.50 -17.91 17.16
C VAL A 79 0.06 -19.20 17.84
#